data_AF-A0A2V4J3V8-F1
#
_entry.id   AF-A0A2V4J3V8-F1
#
_cell.length_a   1.000
_cell.length_b   1.000
_cell.length_c   1.000
_cell.angle_alpha   90.00
_cell.angle_beta   90.00
_cell.angle_gamma   90.00
#
_symmetry.space_group_name_H-M   'P 1'
#
loop_
_entity.id
_entity.type
_entity.pdbx_description
1 polymer ?
#
loop_
_entity_poly.entity_id
_entity_poly.type
_entity_poly.pdbx_seq_one_letter_code
_entity_poly.pdbx_strand_id
1 'polypeptide(L)'
;MTTTITCIEDLKGREQYREFLDFSEGSGRELLDIVTDYSFPDTKMISCGIQGCRTPHMRGFLVVTTDGLETNIGNVCGKKYLGESFKVKKAIFIQKQNEERNMFLISELKDKIRLLKPLLEEFYVRASSVVKLKMVCNKAHPQLVRLIVERAKLDRPGLTGPVPMTRAEAKSLHFHEAKEDADGKVEAFESWFMRRRPKKIVQLASLEGLLFWRFDLHQMLRRDVLDVVSELESLNEEELSGLSASSQRRFARWGQGLDNKISEVESVIKAGEQFFVCENIDSLGLFEPDLDKSSRSTLRYALEAVKKAIKSS
;
A
#
# COMPACT_ATOMS: atom_id res chain seq x y z
N MET A 1 -32.73 -17.48 10.68
CA MET A 1 -32.06 -18.68 10.13
C MET A 1 -31.57 -18.34 8.73
N THR A 2 -30.28 -18.13 8.57
CA THR A 2 -29.63 -17.94 7.26
C THR A 2 -29.90 -19.20 6.44
N THR A 3 -30.79 -19.09 5.45
CA THR A 3 -31.14 -20.26 4.63
C THR A 3 -30.17 -20.34 3.48
N THR A 4 -29.11 -21.13 3.65
CA THR A 4 -28.15 -21.39 2.58
C THR A 4 -28.76 -22.36 1.57
N ILE A 5 -28.72 -21.99 0.28
CA ILE A 5 -29.20 -22.83 -0.82
C ILE A 5 -27.99 -23.36 -1.56
N THR A 6 -27.72 -24.65 -1.39
CA THR A 6 -26.53 -25.33 -1.96
C THR A 6 -26.90 -26.24 -3.12
N CYS A 7 -28.14 -26.70 -3.19
CA CYS A 7 -28.65 -27.56 -4.26
C CYS A 7 -30.10 -27.21 -4.65
N ILE A 8 -30.60 -27.84 -5.71
CA ILE A 8 -31.96 -27.61 -6.22
C ILE A 8 -32.99 -28.15 -5.24
N GLU A 9 -32.65 -29.24 -4.55
CA GLU A 9 -33.48 -29.89 -3.55
C GLU A 9 -33.75 -28.95 -2.37
N ASP A 10 -32.78 -28.09 -2.00
CA ASP A 10 -32.96 -27.06 -0.96
C ASP A 10 -34.03 -26.03 -1.33
N LEU A 11 -34.19 -25.71 -2.62
CA LEU A 11 -35.28 -24.85 -3.10
C LEU A 11 -36.62 -25.58 -3.01
N LYS A 12 -36.68 -26.78 -3.60
CA LYS A 12 -37.92 -27.56 -3.73
C LYS A 12 -38.47 -28.04 -2.40
N GLY A 13 -37.61 -28.22 -1.39
CA GLY A 13 -38.01 -28.64 -0.05
C GLY A 13 -38.69 -27.56 0.78
N ARG A 14 -38.73 -26.30 0.32
CA ARG A 14 -39.36 -25.20 1.05
C ARG A 14 -40.88 -25.22 0.85
N GLU A 15 -41.61 -25.11 1.94
CA GLU A 15 -43.08 -25.21 1.97
C GLU A 15 -43.78 -24.23 1.01
N GLN A 16 -43.29 -23.00 0.94
CA GLN A 16 -43.87 -21.94 0.10
C GLN A 16 -43.31 -21.90 -1.32
N TYR A 17 -42.34 -22.77 -1.64
CA TYR A 17 -41.74 -22.79 -2.96
C TYR A 17 -42.71 -23.33 -4.01
N ARG A 18 -42.75 -22.66 -5.15
CA ARG A 18 -43.46 -23.07 -6.35
C ARG A 18 -42.48 -23.08 -7.51
N GLU A 19 -42.53 -24.13 -8.33
CA GLU A 19 -41.62 -24.27 -9.47
C GLU A 19 -41.81 -23.15 -10.50
N PHE A 20 -43.00 -22.57 -10.58
CA PHE A 20 -43.28 -21.36 -11.34
C PHE A 20 -44.39 -20.55 -10.69
N LEU A 21 -44.34 -19.24 -10.90
CA LEU A 21 -45.35 -18.26 -10.52
C LEU A 21 -45.68 -17.37 -11.72
N ASP A 22 -46.95 -16.99 -11.82
CA ASP A 22 -47.38 -15.95 -12.75
C ASP A 22 -47.12 -14.57 -12.12
N PHE A 23 -46.50 -13.70 -12.90
CA PHE A 23 -46.22 -12.29 -12.59
C PHE A 23 -46.89 -11.35 -13.62
N SER A 24 -47.81 -11.87 -14.44
CA SER A 24 -48.62 -11.05 -15.34
C SER A 24 -49.55 -10.13 -14.53
N GLU A 25 -49.98 -9.01 -15.13
CA GLU A 25 -50.90 -8.06 -14.48
C GLU A 25 -52.18 -8.74 -13.97
N GLY A 26 -52.69 -9.74 -14.71
CA GLY A 26 -53.90 -10.49 -14.34
C GLY A 26 -53.76 -11.33 -13.06
N SER A 27 -52.54 -11.66 -12.66
CA SER A 27 -52.28 -12.39 -11.41
C SER A 27 -52.30 -11.52 -10.16
N GLY A 28 -52.10 -10.20 -10.31
CA GLY A 28 -51.92 -9.26 -9.19
C GLY A 28 -50.69 -9.55 -8.31
N ARG A 29 -49.81 -10.47 -8.70
CA ARG A 29 -48.67 -10.90 -7.90
C ARG A 29 -47.46 -10.01 -8.13
N GLU A 30 -46.91 -9.50 -7.03
CA GLU A 30 -45.73 -8.64 -7.07
C GLU A 30 -44.57 -9.25 -6.28
N LEU A 31 -43.36 -8.82 -6.64
CA LEU A 31 -42.15 -9.16 -5.92
C LEU A 31 -42.12 -8.43 -4.57
N LEU A 32 -42.13 -9.19 -3.47
CA LEU A 32 -42.03 -8.64 -2.12
C LEU A 32 -40.57 -8.42 -1.70
N ASP A 33 -39.74 -9.45 -1.77
CA ASP A 33 -38.31 -9.35 -1.44
C ASP A 33 -37.47 -10.48 -2.05
N ILE A 34 -36.15 -10.33 -1.97
CA ILE A 34 -35.19 -11.42 -2.24
C ILE A 34 -34.81 -12.05 -0.90
N VAL A 35 -35.02 -13.36 -0.80
CA VAL A 35 -34.75 -14.15 0.41
C VAL A 35 -33.26 -14.47 0.52
N THR A 36 -32.68 -15.00 -0.55
CA THR A 36 -31.27 -15.39 -0.63
C THR A 36 -30.86 -15.55 -2.09
N ASP A 37 -29.55 -15.56 -2.35
CA ASP A 37 -28.99 -15.95 -3.64
C ASP A 37 -28.61 -17.44 -3.66
N TYR A 38 -28.47 -17.99 -4.86
CA TYR A 38 -27.95 -19.34 -5.06
C TYR A 38 -27.00 -19.37 -6.26
N SER A 39 -26.05 -20.31 -6.20
CA SER A 39 -25.14 -20.62 -7.29
C SER A 39 -24.89 -22.12 -7.32
N PHE A 40 -25.36 -22.79 -8.36
CA PHE A 40 -25.17 -24.21 -8.59
C PHE A 40 -23.97 -24.47 -9.51
N PRO A 41 -23.37 -25.68 -9.44
CA PRO A 41 -22.33 -26.10 -10.39
C PRO A 41 -22.83 -26.08 -11.84
N ASP A 42 -21.91 -25.93 -12.80
CA ASP A 42 -22.25 -25.77 -14.23
C ASP A 42 -23.04 -26.94 -14.84
N THR A 43 -23.02 -28.10 -14.18
CA THR A 43 -23.75 -29.30 -14.57
C THR A 43 -25.20 -29.35 -14.06
N LYS A 44 -25.61 -28.40 -13.21
CA LYS A 44 -26.95 -28.33 -12.61
C LYS A 44 -27.62 -26.99 -12.93
N MET A 45 -28.59 -27.02 -13.82
CA MET A 45 -29.43 -25.88 -14.16
C MET A 45 -30.84 -26.05 -13.62
N ILE A 46 -31.44 -24.95 -13.18
CA ILE A 46 -32.85 -24.91 -12.79
C ILE A 46 -33.61 -23.97 -13.73
N SER A 47 -34.81 -24.37 -14.15
CA SER A 47 -35.71 -23.52 -14.94
C SER A 47 -36.14 -22.30 -14.13
N CYS A 48 -36.15 -21.12 -14.76
CA CYS A 48 -36.64 -19.90 -14.12
C CYS A 48 -38.09 -20.05 -13.63
N GLY A 49 -38.36 -19.58 -12.42
CA GLY A 49 -39.65 -19.59 -11.75
C GLY A 49 -40.69 -18.62 -12.31
N ILE A 50 -40.34 -17.80 -13.30
CA ILE A 50 -41.33 -16.97 -13.99
C ILE A 50 -42.03 -17.82 -15.05
N GLN A 51 -43.37 -17.94 -14.96
CA GLN A 51 -44.18 -18.78 -15.83
C GLN A 51 -43.93 -18.52 -17.34
N GLY A 52 -43.80 -17.25 -17.73
CA GLY A 52 -43.53 -16.84 -19.12
C GLY A 52 -42.04 -16.80 -19.54
N CYS A 53 -41.12 -17.24 -18.68
CA CYS A 53 -39.69 -17.22 -18.97
C CYS A 53 -39.12 -18.64 -19.08
N ARG A 54 -39.16 -19.39 -17.96
CA ARG A 54 -38.62 -20.75 -17.80
C ARG A 54 -37.17 -20.98 -18.26
N THR A 55 -36.43 -19.93 -18.69
CA THR A 55 -35.03 -20.03 -19.15
C THR A 55 -34.17 -20.66 -18.05
N PRO A 56 -33.46 -21.76 -18.33
CA PRO A 56 -32.58 -22.39 -17.35
C PRO A 56 -31.42 -21.47 -16.93
N HIS A 57 -31.07 -21.49 -15.64
CA HIS A 57 -29.90 -20.78 -15.12
C HIS A 57 -29.28 -21.50 -13.92
N MET A 58 -27.99 -21.25 -13.71
CA MET A 58 -27.19 -21.86 -12.63
C MET A 58 -27.11 -20.95 -11.40
N ARG A 59 -27.37 -19.65 -11.58
CA ARG A 59 -27.29 -18.64 -10.52
C ARG A 59 -28.48 -17.70 -10.57
N GLY A 60 -28.94 -17.28 -9.40
CA GLY A 60 -30.09 -16.40 -9.28
C GLY A 60 -30.45 -16.13 -7.84
N PHE A 61 -31.70 -15.78 -7.64
CA PHE A 61 -32.25 -15.42 -6.34
C PHE A 61 -33.48 -16.27 -6.05
N LEU A 62 -33.62 -16.72 -4.81
CA LEU A 62 -34.91 -17.11 -4.27
C LEU A 62 -35.65 -15.82 -3.92
N VAL A 63 -36.83 -15.64 -4.51
CA VAL A 63 -37.68 -14.47 -4.23
C VAL A 63 -38.92 -14.89 -3.50
N VAL A 64 -39.50 -13.97 -2.72
CA VAL A 64 -40.81 -14.10 -2.11
C VAL A 64 -41.76 -13.06 -2.71
N THR A 65 -43.01 -13.42 -2.90
CA THR A 65 -44.06 -12.55 -3.45
C THR A 65 -44.98 -12.02 -2.36
N THR A 66 -45.79 -11.02 -2.69
CA THR A 66 -46.69 -10.34 -1.74
C THR A 66 -47.74 -11.28 -1.11
N ASP A 67 -48.06 -12.39 -1.76
CA ASP A 67 -48.92 -13.48 -1.27
C ASP A 67 -48.15 -14.57 -0.50
N GLY A 68 -46.87 -14.37 -0.22
CA GLY A 68 -46.05 -15.26 0.59
C GLY A 68 -45.47 -16.48 -0.13
N LEU A 69 -45.71 -16.63 -1.44
CA LEU A 69 -45.15 -17.70 -2.25
C LEU A 69 -43.69 -17.41 -2.63
N GLU A 70 -42.94 -18.47 -2.87
CA GLU A 70 -41.53 -18.36 -3.23
C GLU A 70 -41.24 -19.01 -4.59
N THR A 71 -40.29 -18.44 -5.33
CA THR A 71 -39.79 -19.06 -6.56
C THR A 71 -38.37 -18.62 -6.89
N ASN A 72 -37.67 -19.36 -7.76
CA ASN A 72 -36.30 -19.05 -8.17
C ASN A 72 -36.30 -18.13 -9.40
N ILE A 73 -35.52 -17.06 -9.40
CA ILE A 73 -35.43 -16.14 -10.54
C ILE A 73 -33.98 -15.83 -10.88
N GLY A 74 -33.59 -16.05 -12.14
CA GLY A 74 -32.26 -15.69 -12.64
C GLY A 74 -32.07 -14.17 -12.72
N ASN A 75 -30.84 -13.69 -12.52
CA ASN A 75 -30.53 -12.26 -12.51
C ASN A 75 -31.01 -11.49 -13.77
N VAL A 76 -30.76 -12.06 -14.96
CA VAL A 76 -31.18 -11.47 -16.24
C VAL A 76 -32.71 -11.53 -16.39
N CYS A 77 -33.32 -12.62 -15.93
CA CYS A 77 -34.76 -12.84 -16.01
C CYS A 77 -35.50 -11.84 -15.12
N GLY A 78 -35.10 -11.69 -13.85
CA GLY A 78 -35.71 -10.73 -12.94
C GLY A 78 -35.67 -9.30 -13.48
N LYS A 79 -34.51 -8.85 -14.01
CA LYS A 79 -34.41 -7.52 -14.63
C LYS A 79 -35.33 -7.37 -15.86
N LYS A 80 -35.46 -8.40 -16.69
CA LYS A 80 -36.26 -8.37 -17.91
C LYS A 80 -37.76 -8.36 -17.62
N TYR A 81 -38.23 -9.23 -16.72
CA TYR A 81 -39.65 -9.50 -16.51
C TYR A 81 -40.27 -8.72 -15.34
N LEU A 82 -39.47 -8.39 -14.31
CA LEU A 82 -39.93 -7.65 -13.12
C LEU A 82 -39.42 -6.20 -13.09
N GLY A 83 -38.53 -5.83 -14.02
CA GLY A 83 -38.11 -4.46 -14.24
C GLY A 83 -37.48 -3.80 -13.02
N GLU A 84 -38.02 -2.65 -12.62
CA GLU A 84 -37.44 -1.80 -11.57
C GLU A 84 -37.62 -2.38 -10.16
N SER A 85 -38.73 -3.05 -9.88
CA SER A 85 -38.98 -3.65 -8.55
C SER A 85 -37.87 -4.65 -8.19
N PHE A 86 -37.48 -5.48 -9.15
CA PHE A 86 -36.39 -6.43 -8.96
C PHE A 86 -35.03 -5.75 -8.78
N LYS A 87 -34.74 -4.67 -9.50
CA LYS A 87 -33.48 -3.94 -9.31
C LYS A 87 -33.37 -3.35 -7.91
N VAL A 88 -34.45 -2.71 -7.43
CA VAL A 88 -34.49 -2.09 -6.10
C VAL A 88 -34.34 -3.15 -5.01
N LYS A 89 -35.11 -4.23 -5.06
CA LYS A 89 -35.02 -5.33 -4.07
C LYS A 89 -33.66 -6.00 -4.09
N LYS A 90 -33.09 -6.21 -5.27
CA LYS A 90 -31.73 -6.75 -5.42
C LYS A 90 -30.67 -5.82 -4.82
N ALA A 91 -30.80 -4.51 -5.03
CA ALA A 91 -29.87 -3.55 -4.45
C ALA A 91 -29.94 -3.57 -2.92
N ILE A 92 -31.15 -3.60 -2.34
CA ILE A 92 -31.37 -3.71 -0.89
C ILE A 92 -30.77 -5.03 -0.36
N PHE A 93 -31.02 -6.15 -1.02
CA PHE A 93 -30.49 -7.45 -0.62
C PHE A 93 -28.95 -7.47 -0.63
N ILE A 94 -28.33 -7.02 -1.73
CA ILE A 94 -26.86 -6.94 -1.85
C ILE A 94 -26.28 -5.98 -0.79
N GLN A 95 -26.97 -4.87 -0.51
CA GLN A 95 -26.55 -3.94 0.53
C GLN A 95 -26.53 -4.62 1.90
N LYS A 96 -27.61 -5.31 2.28
CA LYS A 96 -27.69 -6.06 3.55
C LYS A 96 -26.58 -7.11 3.67
N GLN A 97 -26.36 -7.94 2.63
CA GLN A 97 -25.26 -8.91 2.62
C GLN A 97 -23.88 -8.26 2.78
N ASN A 98 -23.66 -7.12 2.11
CA ASN A 98 -22.39 -6.40 2.23
C ASN A 98 -22.21 -5.80 3.63
N GLU A 99 -23.26 -5.27 4.24
CA GLU A 99 -23.23 -4.75 5.62
C GLU A 99 -22.89 -5.88 6.60
N GLU A 100 -23.58 -7.02 6.54
CA GLU A 100 -23.29 -8.21 7.35
C GLU A 100 -21.83 -8.68 7.17
N ARG A 101 -21.38 -8.80 5.92
CA ARG A 101 -19.99 -9.19 5.61
C ARG A 101 -18.98 -8.18 6.14
N ASN A 102 -19.22 -6.88 5.97
CA ASN A 102 -18.30 -5.85 6.45
C ASN A 102 -18.23 -5.86 7.98
N MET A 103 -19.36 -6.06 8.66
CA MET A 103 -19.40 -6.19 10.11
C MET A 103 -18.58 -7.37 10.61
N PHE A 104 -18.71 -8.53 9.95
CA PHE A 104 -17.86 -9.69 10.24
C PHE A 104 -16.36 -9.37 10.08
N LEU A 105 -15.98 -8.77 8.94
CA LEU A 105 -14.58 -8.38 8.68
C LEU A 105 -14.06 -7.36 9.69
N ILE A 106 -14.90 -6.44 10.15
CA ILE A 106 -14.52 -5.45 11.17
C ILE A 106 -14.31 -6.12 12.52
N SER A 107 -15.14 -7.11 12.88
CA SER A 107 -14.95 -7.91 14.09
C SER A 107 -13.59 -8.63 14.07
N GLU A 108 -13.30 -9.36 12.99
CA GLU A 108 -12.01 -10.03 12.80
C GLU A 108 -10.83 -9.04 12.84
N LEU A 109 -11.03 -7.86 12.26
CA LEU A 109 -10.03 -6.80 12.26
C LEU A 109 -9.73 -6.29 13.67
N LYS A 110 -10.74 -6.15 14.54
CA LYS A 110 -10.53 -5.74 15.94
C LYS A 110 -9.72 -6.77 16.70
N ASP A 111 -10.00 -8.05 16.52
CA ASP A 111 -9.22 -9.13 17.14
C ASP A 111 -7.78 -9.15 16.63
N LYS A 112 -7.60 -8.97 15.32
CA LYS A 112 -6.27 -8.83 14.73
C LYS A 112 -5.49 -7.64 15.29
N ILE A 113 -6.14 -6.47 15.44
CA ILE A 113 -5.51 -5.28 16.02
C ILE A 113 -5.04 -5.53 17.46
N ARG A 114 -5.85 -6.21 18.27
CA ARG A 114 -5.47 -6.58 19.65
C ARG A 114 -4.18 -7.38 19.67
N LEU A 115 -4.00 -8.32 18.73
CA LEU A 115 -2.78 -9.12 18.60
C LEU A 115 -1.57 -8.31 18.08
N LEU A 116 -1.81 -7.33 17.21
CA LEU A 116 -0.76 -6.51 16.61
C LEU A 116 -0.30 -5.35 17.51
N LYS A 117 -1.04 -5.05 18.58
CA LYS A 117 -0.77 -3.88 19.44
C LYS A 117 0.67 -3.80 19.96
N PRO A 118 1.30 -4.88 20.49
CA PRO A 118 2.68 -4.82 20.94
C PRO A 118 3.66 -4.46 19.81
N LEU A 119 3.43 -4.99 18.60
CA LEU A 119 4.24 -4.68 17.42
C LEU A 119 4.08 -3.22 17.00
N LEU A 120 2.86 -2.67 17.04
CA LEU A 120 2.61 -1.28 16.69
C LEU A 120 3.26 -0.30 17.69
N GLU A 121 3.28 -0.66 18.98
CA GLU A 121 3.99 0.09 20.01
C GLU A 121 5.51 0.07 19.78
N GLU A 122 6.07 -1.10 19.42
CA GLU A 122 7.48 -1.23 19.04
C GLU A 122 7.81 -0.35 17.82
N PHE A 123 6.97 -0.41 16.78
CA PHE A 123 7.13 0.41 15.58
C PHE A 123 7.09 1.89 15.88
N TYR A 124 6.20 2.34 16.78
CA TYR A 124 6.14 3.73 17.19
C TYR A 124 7.46 4.19 17.82
N VAL A 125 8.01 3.43 18.76
CA VAL A 125 9.29 3.75 19.42
C VAL A 125 10.43 3.82 18.39
N ARG A 126 10.56 2.78 17.55
CA ARG A 126 11.63 2.71 16.53
C ARG A 126 11.51 3.81 15.49
N ALA A 127 10.29 4.08 14.99
CA ALA A 127 10.02 5.16 14.05
C ALA A 127 10.34 6.53 14.66
N SER A 128 9.96 6.77 15.91
CA SER A 128 10.26 8.03 16.61
C SER A 128 11.77 8.29 16.70
N SER A 129 12.58 7.25 16.96
CA SER A 129 14.04 7.38 17.00
C SER A 129 14.61 7.81 15.64
N VAL A 130 14.28 7.11 14.55
CA VAL A 130 14.82 7.46 13.22
C VAL A 130 14.28 8.80 12.67
N VAL A 131 13.03 9.16 12.99
CA VAL A 131 12.45 10.47 12.63
C VAL A 131 13.15 11.59 13.38
N LYS A 132 13.47 11.40 14.68
CA LYS A 132 14.25 12.37 15.46
C LYS A 132 15.64 12.58 14.87
N LEU A 133 16.31 11.51 14.43
CA LEU A 133 17.62 11.61 13.76
C LEU A 133 17.53 12.34 12.41
N LYS A 134 16.48 12.08 11.63
CA LYS A 134 16.16 12.85 10.40
C LYS A 134 15.99 14.34 10.69
N MET A 135 15.27 14.68 11.76
CA MET A 135 15.09 16.08 12.20
C MET A 135 16.40 16.72 12.62
N VAL A 136 17.26 16.02 13.37
CA VAL A 136 18.58 16.51 13.77
C VAL A 136 19.44 16.77 12.54
N CYS A 137 19.49 15.83 11.59
CA CYS A 137 20.22 15.97 10.34
C CYS A 137 19.71 17.18 9.52
N ASN A 138 18.39 17.33 9.38
CA ASN A 138 17.80 18.45 8.66
C ASN A 138 18.07 19.80 9.34
N LYS A 139 17.97 19.87 10.67
CA LYS A 139 18.29 21.09 11.43
C LYS A 139 19.77 21.45 11.35
N ALA A 140 20.64 20.45 11.40
CA ALA A 140 22.08 20.65 11.36
C ALA A 140 22.57 21.06 9.97
N HIS A 141 21.98 20.48 8.90
CA HIS A 141 22.43 20.74 7.54
C HIS A 141 21.36 20.49 6.45
N PRO A 142 20.46 21.46 6.17
CA PRO A 142 19.36 21.29 5.22
C PRO A 142 19.79 20.94 3.78
N GLN A 143 20.89 21.53 3.27
CA GLN A 143 21.37 21.22 1.91
C GLN A 143 21.89 19.78 1.77
N LEU A 144 22.38 19.19 2.86
CA LEU A 144 22.86 17.81 2.87
C LEU A 144 21.67 16.87 2.78
N VAL A 145 20.63 17.15 3.56
CA VAL A 145 19.35 16.42 3.48
C VAL A 145 18.75 16.50 2.09
N ARG A 146 18.80 17.68 1.44
CA ARG A 146 18.33 17.80 0.05
C ARG A 146 19.09 16.86 -0.89
N LEU A 147 20.42 16.80 -0.81
CA LEU A 147 21.24 15.89 -1.62
C LEU A 147 20.94 14.41 -1.34
N ILE A 148 20.71 14.05 -0.07
CA ILE A 148 20.31 12.70 0.34
C ILE A 148 18.96 12.34 -0.28
N VAL A 149 17.96 13.23 -0.18
CA VAL A 149 16.62 13.03 -0.74
C VAL A 149 16.65 12.92 -2.26
N GLU A 150 17.43 13.77 -2.95
CA GLU A 150 17.61 13.69 -4.40
C GLU A 150 18.19 12.33 -4.82
N ARG A 151 19.20 11.83 -4.10
CA ARG A 151 19.78 10.49 -4.34
C ARG A 151 18.81 9.36 -4.04
N ALA A 152 18.05 9.46 -2.94
CA ALA A 152 17.03 8.48 -2.59
C ALA A 152 15.95 8.38 -3.67
N LYS A 153 15.50 9.50 -4.25
CA LYS A 153 14.54 9.51 -5.36
C LYS A 153 15.08 8.84 -6.62
N LEU A 154 16.37 8.96 -6.88
CA LEU A 154 17.04 8.36 -8.04
C LEU A 154 17.55 6.94 -7.80
N ASP A 155 17.36 6.41 -6.60
CA ASP A 155 17.88 5.11 -6.16
C ASP A 155 19.39 4.94 -6.41
N ARG A 156 20.15 5.99 -6.05
CA ARG A 156 21.62 6.04 -6.24
C ARG A 156 22.35 5.96 -4.90
N PRO A 157 22.59 4.74 -4.37
CA PRO A 157 23.30 4.57 -3.10
C PRO A 157 24.79 4.87 -3.21
N GLY A 158 25.39 4.70 -4.39
CA GLY A 158 26.82 4.91 -4.61
C GLY A 158 27.24 6.37 -4.44
N LEU A 159 28.23 6.58 -3.57
CA LEU A 159 28.92 7.85 -3.42
C LEU A 159 30.24 7.81 -4.17
N THR A 160 30.43 8.74 -5.09
CA THR A 160 31.61 8.80 -5.94
C THR A 160 32.52 9.95 -5.55
N GLY A 161 33.83 9.76 -5.68
CA GLY A 161 34.78 10.84 -5.47
C GLY A 161 36.05 10.69 -6.30
N PRO A 162 36.84 11.77 -6.42
CA PRO A 162 38.04 11.78 -7.24
C PRO A 162 39.22 11.15 -6.49
N VAL A 163 39.78 10.07 -7.03
CA VAL A 163 41.01 9.43 -6.53
C VAL A 163 42.16 9.62 -7.53
N PRO A 164 43.42 9.74 -7.07
CA PRO A 164 44.57 9.78 -7.97
C PRO A 164 44.57 8.58 -8.91
N MET A 165 44.78 8.83 -10.20
CA MET A 165 44.97 7.76 -11.17
C MET A 165 46.29 7.04 -10.91
N THR A 166 46.31 5.73 -11.13
CA THR A 166 47.58 4.99 -11.20
C THR A 166 48.40 5.48 -12.40
N ARG A 167 49.71 5.26 -12.38
CA ARG A 167 50.58 5.60 -13.53
C ARG A 167 50.10 4.96 -14.84
N ALA A 168 49.61 3.73 -14.80
CA ALA A 168 49.11 3.03 -15.99
C ALA A 168 47.86 3.71 -16.57
N GLU A 169 46.88 4.02 -15.71
CA GLU A 169 45.65 4.73 -16.11
C GLU A 169 45.96 6.14 -16.63
N ALA A 170 46.86 6.85 -15.94
CA ALA A 170 47.28 8.19 -16.32
C ALA A 170 48.03 8.23 -17.65
N LYS A 171 48.81 7.19 -18.00
CA LYS A 171 49.46 7.06 -19.32
C LYS A 171 48.43 6.95 -20.43
N SER A 172 47.37 6.17 -20.22
CA SER A 172 46.28 6.05 -21.19
C SER A 172 45.56 7.39 -21.39
N LEU A 173 45.34 8.16 -20.32
CA LEU A 173 44.74 9.48 -20.42
C LEU A 173 45.67 10.48 -21.12
N HIS A 174 46.96 10.48 -20.78
CA HIS A 174 47.97 11.33 -21.43
C HIS A 174 48.04 11.08 -22.92
N PHE A 175 47.98 9.82 -23.37
CA PHE A 175 47.95 9.48 -24.80
C PHE A 175 46.81 10.18 -25.56
N HIS A 176 45.65 10.37 -24.93
CA HIS A 176 44.50 11.05 -25.55
C HIS A 176 44.50 12.58 -25.36
N GLU A 177 45.06 13.08 -24.26
CA GLU A 177 45.03 14.51 -23.92
C GLU A 177 46.27 15.30 -24.34
N ALA A 178 47.38 14.62 -24.59
CA ALA A 178 48.64 15.27 -24.96
C ALA A 178 48.50 15.88 -26.36
N LYS A 179 48.50 17.21 -26.41
CA LYS A 179 48.48 17.98 -27.64
C LYS A 179 49.85 18.58 -27.89
N GLU A 180 50.16 18.79 -29.16
CA GLU A 180 51.31 19.57 -29.58
C GLU A 180 51.14 21.03 -29.14
N ASP A 181 52.19 21.62 -28.60
CA ASP A 181 52.28 23.05 -28.35
C ASP A 181 52.49 23.85 -29.65
N ALA A 182 52.59 25.19 -29.54
CA ALA A 182 52.78 26.07 -30.69
C ALA A 182 54.09 25.78 -31.48
N ASP A 183 55.04 25.06 -30.87
CA ASP A 183 56.32 24.65 -31.45
C ASP A 183 56.31 23.17 -31.91
N GLY A 184 55.15 22.51 -31.90
CA GLY A 184 54.98 21.12 -32.34
C GLY A 184 55.48 20.07 -31.33
N LYS A 185 55.78 20.46 -30.08
CA LYS A 185 56.26 19.53 -29.05
C LYS A 185 55.12 19.03 -28.17
N VAL A 186 55.15 17.74 -27.86
CA VAL A 186 54.20 17.11 -26.94
C VAL A 186 54.77 17.12 -25.53
N GLU A 187 53.99 17.59 -24.55
CA GLU A 187 54.39 17.58 -23.14
C GLU A 187 54.73 16.15 -22.67
N ALA A 188 55.93 15.95 -22.13
CA ALA A 188 56.38 14.65 -21.63
C ALA A 188 55.48 14.15 -20.48
N PHE A 189 55.19 12.85 -20.47
CA PHE A 189 54.29 12.22 -19.50
C PHE A 189 54.61 12.56 -18.04
N GLU A 190 55.89 12.51 -17.63
CA GLU A 190 56.27 12.77 -16.24
C GLU A 190 56.01 14.23 -15.83
N SER A 191 56.24 15.19 -16.73
CA SER A 191 55.92 16.61 -16.50
C SER A 191 54.42 16.81 -16.37
N TRP A 192 53.65 16.23 -17.30
CA TRP A 192 52.19 16.30 -17.30
C TRP A 192 51.59 15.65 -16.04
N PHE A 193 52.08 14.47 -15.64
CA PHE A 193 51.58 13.71 -14.50
C PHE A 193 51.84 14.42 -13.17
N MET A 194 53.04 14.97 -12.97
CA MET A 194 53.41 15.70 -11.76
C MET A 194 52.66 17.03 -11.63
N ARG A 195 52.47 17.73 -12.76
CA ARG A 195 51.78 19.02 -12.81
C ARG A 195 50.27 18.89 -12.66
N ARG A 196 49.65 17.96 -13.41
CA ARG A 196 48.19 17.83 -13.46
C ARG A 196 47.61 16.94 -12.37
N ARG A 197 48.37 15.99 -11.82
CA ARG A 197 47.93 15.03 -10.81
C ARG A 197 46.55 14.44 -11.17
N PRO A 198 46.43 13.75 -12.32
CA PRO A 198 45.15 13.32 -12.88
C PRO A 198 44.39 12.45 -11.88
N LYS A 199 43.07 12.65 -11.82
CA LYS A 199 42.16 11.92 -10.93
C LYS A 199 41.08 11.23 -11.74
N LYS A 200 40.67 10.04 -11.29
CA LYS A 200 39.48 9.34 -11.79
C LYS A 200 38.37 9.40 -10.75
N ILE A 201 37.12 9.37 -11.20
CA ILE A 201 35.96 9.24 -10.32
C ILE A 201 35.72 7.76 -10.07
N VAL A 202 35.72 7.34 -8.80
CA VAL A 202 35.38 5.97 -8.38
C VAL A 202 34.30 6.00 -7.31
N GLN A 203 33.57 4.90 -7.16
CA GLN A 203 32.68 4.72 -6.02
C GLN A 203 33.52 4.50 -4.75
N LEU A 204 33.35 5.38 -3.77
CA LEU A 204 34.06 5.38 -2.50
C LEU A 204 33.23 4.78 -1.36
N ALA A 205 31.90 4.91 -1.43
CA ALA A 205 30.99 4.36 -0.44
C ALA A 205 29.63 4.02 -1.07
N SER A 206 28.77 3.37 -0.30
CA SER A 206 27.39 3.09 -0.65
C SER A 206 26.52 3.40 0.56
N LEU A 207 25.50 4.26 0.39
CA LEU A 207 24.55 4.57 1.46
C LEU A 207 23.48 3.48 1.53
N GLU A 208 23.45 2.77 2.66
CA GLU A 208 22.35 1.87 2.97
C GLU A 208 21.15 2.65 3.52
N GLY A 209 19.95 2.06 3.44
CA GLY A 209 18.76 2.66 4.06
C GLY A 209 18.18 3.89 3.37
N LEU A 210 18.60 4.21 2.14
CA LEU A 210 18.06 5.35 1.37
C LEU A 210 16.53 5.32 1.19
N LEU A 211 15.92 4.14 1.23
CA LEU A 211 14.46 3.95 1.19
C LEU A 211 13.75 4.86 2.20
N PHE A 212 14.30 5.01 3.42
CA PHE A 212 13.74 5.85 4.47
C PHE A 212 13.52 7.31 4.06
N TRP A 213 14.36 7.83 3.17
CA TRP A 213 14.26 9.23 2.71
C TRP A 213 13.20 9.43 1.62
N ARG A 214 12.70 8.35 1.01
CA ARG A 214 11.63 8.39 0.00
C ARG A 214 10.23 8.46 0.62
N PHE A 215 10.10 7.99 1.85
CA PHE A 215 8.82 7.81 2.51
C PHE A 215 8.62 8.79 3.67
N ASP A 216 7.35 9.05 3.97
CA ASP A 216 6.93 9.80 5.13
C ASP A 216 6.37 8.83 6.19
N LEU A 217 7.21 8.45 7.16
CA LEU A 217 6.81 7.58 8.26
C LEU A 217 5.67 8.16 9.11
N HIS A 218 5.54 9.48 9.20
CA HIS A 218 4.41 10.07 9.91
C HIS A 218 3.11 9.79 9.15
N GLN A 219 3.10 9.92 7.82
CA GLN A 219 1.93 9.54 7.04
C GLN A 219 1.66 8.02 7.14
N MET A 220 2.67 7.18 6.90
CA MET A 220 2.49 5.73 6.81
C MET A 220 2.13 5.07 8.15
N LEU A 221 2.85 5.39 9.24
CA LEU A 221 2.59 4.77 10.54
C LEU A 221 1.53 5.54 11.31
N ARG A 222 1.68 6.86 11.49
CA ARG A 222 0.76 7.61 12.36
C ARG A 222 -0.63 7.71 11.73
N ARG A 223 -0.75 8.26 10.52
CA ARG A 223 -2.05 8.53 9.90
C ARG A 223 -2.70 7.29 9.30
N ASP A 224 -1.93 6.50 8.54
CA ASP A 224 -2.50 5.40 7.76
C ASP A 224 -2.70 4.12 8.58
N VAL A 225 -2.07 4.02 9.76
CA VAL A 225 -2.17 2.87 10.68
C VAL A 225 -2.68 3.27 12.06
N LEU A 226 -1.90 4.01 12.86
CA LEU A 226 -2.20 4.24 14.28
C LEU A 226 -3.50 5.04 14.52
N ASP A 227 -3.76 6.09 13.74
CA ASP A 227 -4.97 6.90 13.89
C ASP A 227 -6.22 6.07 13.55
N VAL A 228 -6.16 5.20 12.53
CA VAL A 228 -7.27 4.30 12.17
C VAL A 228 -7.47 3.20 13.21
N VAL A 229 -6.37 2.65 13.75
CA VAL A 229 -6.42 1.70 14.87
C VAL A 229 -7.08 2.33 16.08
N SER A 230 -6.68 3.55 16.45
CA SER A 230 -7.25 4.29 17.57
C SER A 230 -8.74 4.60 17.35
N GLU A 231 -9.12 4.98 16.13
CA GLU A 231 -10.52 5.19 15.76
C GLU A 231 -11.32 3.90 15.99
N LEU A 232 -10.84 2.76 15.49
CA LEU A 232 -11.55 1.48 15.59
C LEU A 232 -11.57 0.90 17.01
N GLU A 233 -10.52 1.10 17.80
CA GLU A 233 -10.46 0.73 19.22
C GLU A 233 -11.44 1.55 20.06
N SER A 234 -11.65 2.83 19.71
CA SER A 234 -12.56 3.72 20.45
C SER A 234 -14.04 3.34 20.32
N LEU A 235 -14.40 2.60 19.27
CA LEU A 235 -15.79 2.18 19.03
C LEU A 235 -16.18 1.02 19.97
N ASN A 236 -17.23 1.20 20.74
CA ASN A 236 -17.87 0.11 21.50
C ASN A 236 -18.77 -0.76 20.59
N GLU A 237 -19.37 -1.83 21.14
CA GLU A 237 -20.20 -2.76 20.35
C GLU A 237 -21.49 -2.12 19.79
N GLU A 238 -22.10 -1.20 20.52
CA GLU A 238 -23.29 -0.46 20.08
C GLU A 238 -22.96 0.50 18.94
N GLU A 239 -21.86 1.24 19.06
CA GLU A 239 -21.35 2.16 18.03
C GLU A 239 -20.91 1.41 16.77
N LEU A 240 -20.31 0.22 16.94
CA LEU A 240 -19.94 -0.66 15.83
C LEU A 240 -21.18 -1.07 15.02
N SER A 241 -22.23 -1.49 15.73
CA SER A 241 -23.51 -1.90 15.15
C SER A 241 -24.24 -0.74 14.47
N GLY A 242 -24.06 0.47 14.97
CA GLY A 242 -24.61 1.71 14.41
C GLY A 242 -23.80 2.36 13.28
N LEU A 243 -22.67 1.75 12.85
CA LEU A 243 -21.83 2.34 11.81
C LEU A 243 -22.58 2.46 10.47
N SER A 244 -22.43 3.61 9.81
CA SER A 244 -22.93 3.80 8.45
C SER A 244 -22.26 2.84 7.46
N ALA A 245 -22.98 2.48 6.38
CA ALA A 245 -22.46 1.60 5.34
C ALA A 245 -21.19 2.12 4.63
N SER A 246 -20.94 3.44 4.63
CA SER A 246 -19.69 4.01 4.12
C SER A 246 -18.53 3.78 5.09
N SER A 247 -18.74 4.01 6.39
CA SER A 247 -17.75 3.74 7.43
C SER A 247 -17.39 2.26 7.51
N GLN A 248 -18.38 1.36 7.44
CA GLN A 248 -18.15 -0.08 7.43
C GLN A 248 -17.26 -0.49 6.25
N ARG A 249 -17.60 -0.03 5.04
CA ARG A 249 -16.78 -0.28 3.83
C ARG A 249 -15.37 0.27 3.94
N ARG A 250 -15.20 1.45 4.55
CA ARG A 250 -13.89 2.07 4.77
C ARG A 250 -13.01 1.19 5.66
N PHE A 251 -13.52 0.74 6.81
CA PHE A 251 -12.75 -0.11 7.73
C PHE A 251 -12.46 -1.49 7.14
N ALA A 252 -13.47 -2.14 6.53
CA ALA A 252 -13.29 -3.44 5.89
C ALA A 252 -12.22 -3.39 4.77
N ARG A 253 -12.27 -2.37 3.91
CA ARG A 253 -11.27 -2.17 2.86
C ARG A 253 -9.89 -1.83 3.41
N TRP A 254 -9.82 -1.01 4.46
CA TRP A 254 -8.56 -0.69 5.12
C TRP A 254 -7.91 -1.93 5.74
N GLY A 255 -8.70 -2.76 6.43
CA GLY A 255 -8.24 -3.98 7.09
C GLY A 255 -7.65 -5.02 6.14
N GLN A 256 -8.20 -5.15 4.93
CA GLN A 256 -7.66 -6.01 3.87
C GLN A 256 -6.24 -5.63 3.44
N GLY A 257 -5.85 -4.36 3.60
CA GLY A 257 -4.50 -3.88 3.28
C GLY A 257 -3.57 -3.74 4.47
N LEU A 258 -4.01 -4.11 5.69
CA LEU A 258 -3.26 -3.83 6.92
C LEU A 258 -1.90 -4.54 6.95
N ASP A 259 -1.82 -5.81 6.54
CA ASP A 259 -0.55 -6.56 6.57
C ASP A 259 0.51 -5.95 5.66
N ASN A 260 0.10 -5.52 4.46
CA ASN A 260 1.00 -4.85 3.53
C ASN A 260 1.50 -3.53 4.12
N LYS A 261 0.61 -2.73 4.75
CA LYS A 261 1.02 -1.49 5.43
C LYS A 261 2.01 -1.73 6.56
N ILE A 262 1.78 -2.77 7.37
CA ILE A 262 2.69 -3.14 8.47
C ILE A 262 4.05 -3.54 7.91
N SER A 263 4.08 -4.39 6.88
CA SER A 263 5.33 -4.81 6.22
C SER A 263 6.08 -3.63 5.59
N GLU A 264 5.37 -2.69 4.97
CA GLU A 264 5.96 -1.49 4.38
C GLU A 264 6.55 -0.56 5.46
N VAL A 265 5.79 -0.32 6.53
CA VAL A 265 6.26 0.48 7.68
C VAL A 265 7.51 -0.15 8.29
N GLU A 266 7.52 -1.46 8.52
CA GLU A 266 8.68 -2.17 9.06
C GLU A 266 9.91 -2.00 8.16
N SER A 267 9.73 -2.14 6.86
CA SER A 267 10.80 -2.00 5.87
C SER A 267 11.40 -0.59 5.87
N VAL A 268 10.55 0.44 5.98
CA VAL A 268 11.00 1.84 6.04
C VAL A 268 11.68 2.16 7.37
N ILE A 269 11.20 1.60 8.50
CA ILE A 269 11.87 1.73 9.81
C ILE A 269 13.25 1.10 9.76
N LYS A 270 13.37 -0.15 9.29
CA LYS A 270 14.65 -0.86 9.14
C LYS A 270 15.61 -0.08 8.24
N ALA A 271 15.12 0.48 7.14
CA ALA A 271 15.93 1.34 6.29
C ALA A 271 16.41 2.60 7.03
N GLY A 272 15.59 3.21 7.88
CA GLY A 272 16.00 4.34 8.71
C GLY A 272 17.12 3.97 9.68
N GLU A 273 17.00 2.81 10.34
CA GLU A 273 17.99 2.27 11.27
C GLU A 273 19.31 1.97 10.55
N GLN A 274 19.26 1.36 9.37
CA GLN A 274 20.43 1.13 8.51
C GLN A 274 21.07 2.43 8.04
N PHE A 275 20.27 3.44 7.70
CA PHE A 275 20.80 4.73 7.25
C PHE A 275 21.55 5.45 8.37
N PHE A 276 21.01 5.45 9.60
CA PHE A 276 21.59 6.18 10.74
C PHE A 276 22.61 5.36 11.54
N VAL A 277 23.54 4.70 10.84
CA VAL A 277 24.76 4.13 11.42
C VAL A 277 25.95 5.07 11.21
N CYS A 278 26.96 5.02 12.09
CA CYS A 278 28.09 5.95 12.05
C CYS A 278 28.82 5.92 10.69
N GLU A 279 28.97 4.75 10.09
CA GLU A 279 29.64 4.52 8.82
C GLU A 279 28.95 5.25 7.65
N ASN A 280 27.62 5.22 7.62
CA ASN A 280 26.84 5.97 6.63
C ASN A 280 26.98 7.47 6.86
N ILE A 281 26.91 7.92 8.11
CA ILE A 281 27.06 9.35 8.46
C ILE A 281 28.47 9.87 8.11
N ASP A 282 29.52 9.08 8.32
CA ASP A 282 30.87 9.42 7.88
C ASP A 282 30.97 9.52 6.36
N SER A 283 30.32 8.61 5.64
CA SER A 283 30.28 8.59 4.18
C SER A 283 29.58 9.83 3.59
N LEU A 284 28.66 10.48 4.32
CA LEU A 284 28.04 11.75 3.90
C LEU A 284 29.06 12.90 3.73
N GLY A 285 30.25 12.79 4.32
CA GLY A 285 31.36 13.73 4.07
C GLY A 285 31.74 13.83 2.60
N LEU A 286 31.50 12.77 1.82
CA LEU A 286 31.74 12.75 0.37
C LEU A 286 30.84 13.70 -0.43
N PHE A 287 29.80 14.28 0.18
CA PHE A 287 28.99 15.33 -0.43
C PHE A 287 29.61 16.71 -0.39
N GLU A 288 30.71 16.93 0.33
CA GLU A 288 31.37 18.23 0.42
C GLU A 288 31.56 18.93 -0.94
N PRO A 289 31.97 18.25 -2.04
CA PRO A 289 32.12 18.89 -3.34
C PRO A 289 30.80 19.39 -3.95
N ASP A 290 29.68 18.73 -3.65
CA ASP A 290 28.34 19.03 -4.16
C ASP A 290 27.66 20.18 -3.38
N LEU A 291 28.24 20.57 -2.23
CA LEU A 291 27.71 21.64 -1.39
C LEU A 291 28.20 23.03 -1.83
N ASP A 292 27.38 24.05 -1.56
CA ASP A 292 27.79 25.44 -1.69
C ASP A 292 28.84 25.83 -0.62
N LYS A 293 29.52 26.96 -0.81
CA LYS A 293 30.64 27.40 0.04
C LYS A 293 30.24 27.61 1.51
N SER A 294 29.02 28.12 1.79
CA SER A 294 28.59 28.37 3.17
C SER A 294 28.15 27.08 3.88
N SER A 295 27.61 26.12 3.13
CA SER A 295 27.25 24.79 3.63
C SER A 295 28.48 23.92 3.95
N ARG A 296 29.54 23.97 3.12
CA ARG A 296 30.76 23.17 3.34
C ARG A 296 31.40 23.39 4.72
N SER A 297 31.41 24.63 5.20
CA SER A 297 32.05 24.96 6.47
C SER A 297 31.35 24.37 7.70
N THR A 298 30.06 24.03 7.58
CA THR A 298 29.25 23.49 8.68
C THR A 298 29.08 21.97 8.62
N LEU A 299 29.42 21.33 7.48
CA LEU A 299 29.25 19.90 7.26
C LEU A 299 29.84 19.05 8.38
N ARG A 300 31.12 19.26 8.74
CA ARG A 300 31.80 18.47 9.77
C ARG A 300 31.06 18.54 11.12
N TYR A 301 30.64 19.74 11.53
CA TYR A 301 29.90 19.94 12.78
C TYR A 301 28.53 19.24 12.73
N ALA A 302 27.86 19.30 11.58
CA ALA A 302 26.58 18.63 11.38
C ALA A 302 26.70 17.10 11.48
N LEU A 303 27.72 16.50 10.87
CA LEU A 303 27.94 15.05 10.95
C LEU A 303 28.24 14.61 12.39
N GLU A 304 29.06 15.35 13.14
CA GLU A 304 29.31 15.07 14.56
C GLU A 304 28.04 15.21 15.42
N ALA A 305 27.20 16.22 15.15
CA ALA A 305 25.93 16.39 15.85
C ALA A 305 24.98 15.19 15.62
N VAL A 306 24.92 14.68 14.39
CA VAL A 306 24.12 13.48 14.07
C VAL A 306 24.70 12.24 14.75
N LYS A 307 26.02 12.01 14.69
CA LYS A 307 26.66 10.87 15.39
C LYS A 307 26.43 10.90 16.89
N LYS A 308 26.51 12.09 17.50
CA LYS A 308 26.19 12.26 18.92
C LYS A 308 24.74 11.91 19.21
N ALA A 309 23.81 12.31 18.35
CA ALA A 309 22.40 11.97 18.48
C ALA A 309 22.17 10.45 18.35
N ILE A 310 22.84 9.78 17.40
CA ILE A 310 22.78 8.31 17.23
C ILE A 310 23.21 7.60 18.52
N LYS A 311 24.33 8.00 19.13
CA LYS A 311 24.83 7.40 20.38
C LYS A 311 23.94 7.65 21.61
N SER A 312 23.00 8.60 21.51
CA SER A 312 22.09 8.98 22.59
C SER A 312 20.65 8.50 22.39
N SER A 313 20.35 7.89 21.24
CA SER A 313 19.03 7.37 20.87
C SER A 313 18.98 5.88 21.11
#